data_AF-A0A5N8WHV8-F1
#
_entry.id   AF-A0A5N8WHV8-F1
#
_cell.length_a   1.000
_cell.length_b   1.000
_cell.length_c   1.000
_cell.angle_alpha   90.00
_cell.angle_beta   90.00
_cell.angle_gamma   90.00
#
_symmetry.space_group_name_H-M   'P 1'
#
loop_
_entity.id
_entity.type
_entity.pdbx_description
1 polymer ?
#
loop_
_entity_poly.entity_id
_entity_poly.type
_entity_poly.pdbx_seq_one_letter_code
_entity_poly.pdbx_strand_id
1 'polypeptide(L)'
;MTTSRDPGAAAPPEPDAVWPLSGATEPGPPVGVPAVVAVADLRATNAAAVLAAVRSADPYPRLSELAAATSLSRPTVEAIAEELTDRGLIVVAPAVSARGRRSPGRPARRFRFRSHAGFVVGVDVRPRSVTACLADLDGEPVAVERRAVRADLTGPARARAVTSLIRSAMDSAEVDVSRVWAATVGTPGLVDRNNTRVRQSDNLRTWTEVDIVGILRDHLGCPVAVENDANLAALGEQWRGVG
;
A
#
# COMPACT_ATOMS: atom_id res chain seq x y z
N MET A 1 4.88 -26.65 15.69
CA MET A 1 5.69 -25.46 15.37
C MET A 1 4.72 -24.28 15.40
N THR A 2 4.67 -23.61 16.54
CA THR A 2 3.61 -22.65 16.88
C THR A 2 3.89 -21.34 16.14
N THR A 3 3.06 -20.98 15.17
CA THR A 3 3.11 -19.68 14.51
C THR A 3 2.80 -18.61 15.55
N SER A 4 3.85 -17.91 15.99
CA SER A 4 3.74 -16.71 16.81
C SER A 4 3.08 -15.63 15.96
N ARG A 5 1.75 -15.54 15.99
CA ARG A 5 1.02 -14.37 15.49
C ARG A 5 1.53 -13.16 16.27
N ASP A 6 2.24 -12.27 15.59
CA ASP A 6 2.56 -10.94 16.11
C ASP A 6 1.24 -10.25 16.51
N PRO A 7 0.97 -10.05 17.81
CA PRO A 7 -0.34 -9.63 18.31
C PRO A 7 -0.71 -8.19 17.94
N GLY A 8 0.07 -7.53 17.08
CA GLY A 8 -0.17 -6.18 16.59
C GLY A 8 -0.14 -6.04 15.06
N ALA A 9 -0.29 -7.12 14.28
CA ALA A 9 -0.40 -6.98 12.83
C ALA A 9 -1.74 -6.31 12.48
N ALA A 10 -1.67 -5.26 11.67
CA ALA A 10 -2.86 -4.55 11.23
C ALA A 10 -3.65 -5.42 10.25
N ALA A 11 -4.98 -5.35 10.31
CA ALA A 11 -5.82 -6.13 9.41
C ALA A 11 -5.64 -5.63 7.97
N PRO A 12 -5.46 -6.54 6.99
CA PRO A 12 -5.41 -6.17 5.58
C PRO A 12 -6.74 -5.49 5.15
N PRO A 13 -6.71 -4.65 4.10
CA PRO A 13 -7.94 -4.16 3.50
C PRO A 13 -8.76 -5.32 2.93
N GLU A 14 -10.08 -5.14 2.87
CA GLU A 14 -10.99 -6.13 2.27
C GLU A 14 -10.57 -6.45 0.82
N PRO A 15 -10.64 -7.73 0.38
CA PRO A 15 -10.20 -8.16 -0.94
C PRO A 15 -10.93 -7.48 -2.11
N ASP A 16 -12.15 -7.00 -1.87
CA ASP A 16 -12.97 -6.27 -2.85
C ASP A 16 -12.76 -4.75 -2.81
N ALA A 17 -11.88 -4.24 -1.94
CA ALA A 17 -11.56 -2.82 -1.91
C ALA A 17 -10.91 -2.39 -3.24
N VAL A 18 -11.41 -1.29 -3.81
CA VAL A 18 -10.82 -0.70 -5.03
C VAL A 18 -9.40 -0.25 -4.69
N TRP A 19 -8.42 -0.84 -5.37
CA TRP A 19 -7.01 -0.42 -5.30
C TRP A 19 -6.80 0.70 -6.34
N PRO A 20 -6.70 1.98 -5.92
CA PRO A 20 -6.76 3.10 -6.85
C PRO A 20 -5.37 3.36 -7.43
N LEU A 21 -5.01 2.66 -8.51
CA LEU A 21 -3.81 2.99 -9.30
C LEU A 21 -4.06 4.07 -10.36
N SER A 22 -5.32 4.41 -10.60
CA SER A 22 -5.69 5.40 -11.59
C SER A 22 -5.83 6.77 -10.91
N GLY A 23 -5.05 7.76 -11.35
CA GLY A 23 -5.30 9.18 -11.11
C GLY A 23 -6.57 9.72 -11.79
N ALA A 24 -7.47 8.84 -12.25
CA ALA A 24 -8.80 9.22 -12.70
C ALA A 24 -9.74 9.19 -11.50
N THR A 25 -9.75 10.29 -10.73
CA THR A 25 -10.97 10.68 -10.02
C THR A 25 -12.11 10.56 -11.02
N GLU A 26 -13.22 9.91 -10.67
CA GLU A 26 -14.45 10.06 -11.46
C GLU A 26 -14.62 11.56 -11.77
N PRO A 27 -14.93 11.97 -13.01
CA PRO A 27 -15.39 13.34 -13.22
C PRO A 27 -16.57 13.51 -12.27
N GLY A 28 -16.35 14.31 -11.22
CA GLY A 28 -17.39 14.60 -10.25
C GLY A 28 -18.63 15.09 -10.98
N PRO A 29 -19.83 14.89 -10.38
CA PRO A 29 -21.05 15.40 -10.97
C PRO A 29 -20.87 16.87 -11.36
N PRO A 30 -21.46 17.32 -12.49
CA PRO A 30 -21.25 18.67 -13.00
C PRO A 30 -21.41 19.70 -11.88
N VAL A 31 -20.39 20.56 -11.75
CA VAL A 31 -20.27 21.58 -10.69
C VAL A 31 -21.59 22.35 -10.59
N GLY A 32 -22.30 22.18 -9.48
CA GLY A 32 -23.58 22.85 -9.26
C GLY A 32 -24.42 22.35 -8.08
N VAL A 33 -24.13 21.18 -7.50
CA VAL A 33 -24.82 20.69 -6.29
C VAL A 33 -23.78 20.19 -5.29
N PRO A 34 -23.73 20.68 -4.04
CA PRO A 34 -22.83 20.11 -3.05
C PRO A 34 -23.23 18.65 -2.81
N ALA A 35 -22.34 17.73 -3.18
CA ALA A 35 -22.50 16.31 -2.86
C ALA A 35 -22.58 16.18 -1.33
N VAL A 36 -23.64 15.56 -0.83
CA VAL A 36 -23.77 15.24 0.59
C VAL A 36 -22.70 14.21 0.91
N VAL A 37 -21.59 14.64 1.51
CA VAL A 37 -20.53 13.76 1.99
C VAL A 37 -21.10 12.93 3.13
N ALA A 38 -21.14 11.61 2.98
CA ALA A 38 -21.62 10.73 4.04
C ALA A 38 -20.68 10.83 5.26
N VAL A 39 -21.25 10.70 6.47
CA VAL A 39 -20.47 10.80 7.72
C VAL A 39 -19.34 9.75 7.78
N ALA A 40 -19.53 8.59 7.16
CA ALA A 40 -18.51 7.55 7.03
C ALA A 40 -17.31 8.00 6.17
N ASP A 41 -17.56 8.69 5.05
CA ASP A 41 -16.52 9.21 4.16
C ASP A 41 -15.71 10.31 4.84
N LEU A 42 -16.37 11.14 5.66
CA LEU A 42 -15.69 12.15 6.46
C LEU A 42 -14.78 11.51 7.52
N ARG A 43 -15.24 10.45 8.20
CA ARG A 43 -14.42 9.74 9.19
C ARG A 43 -13.19 9.10 8.55
N ALA A 44 -13.36 8.44 7.41
CA ALA A 44 -12.26 7.83 6.65
C ALA A 44 -11.25 8.90 6.17
N THR A 45 -11.75 10.02 5.66
CA THR A 45 -10.91 11.17 5.24
C THR A 45 -10.10 11.73 6.40
N ASN A 46 -10.73 11.93 7.56
CA ASN A 46 -10.04 12.43 8.75
C ASN A 46 -9.00 11.41 9.27
N ALA A 47 -9.32 10.11 9.24
CA ALA A 47 -8.38 9.07 9.63
C ALA A 47 -7.15 9.01 8.71
N ALA A 48 -7.37 9.13 7.40
CA ALA A 48 -6.28 9.22 6.42
C ALA A 48 -5.40 10.46 6.66
N ALA A 49 -6.01 11.63 6.93
CA ALA A 49 -5.27 12.85 7.22
C ALA A 49 -4.40 12.73 8.49
N VAL A 50 -4.95 12.16 9.58
CA VAL A 50 -4.19 11.92 10.82
C VAL A 50 -3.07 10.91 10.59
N LEU A 51 -3.33 9.81 9.88
CA LEU A 51 -2.32 8.80 9.57
C LEU A 51 -1.17 9.40 8.73
N ALA A 52 -1.51 10.19 7.71
CA ALA A 52 -0.52 10.91 6.91
C ALA A 52 0.31 11.88 7.75
N ALA A 53 -0.33 12.64 8.66
CA ALA A 53 0.38 13.54 9.57
C ALA A 53 1.31 12.79 10.53
N VAL A 54 0.94 11.59 11.01
CA VAL A 54 1.83 10.73 11.82
C VAL A 54 3.00 10.21 10.99
N ARG A 55 2.76 9.80 9.74
CA ARG A 55 3.77 9.23 8.84
C ARG A 55 4.84 10.24 8.41
N SER A 56 4.45 11.48 8.10
CA SER A 56 5.35 12.50 7.57
C SER A 56 6.13 13.28 8.63
N ALA A 57 5.83 13.08 9.92
CA ALA A 57 6.39 13.89 10.99
C ALA A 57 7.68 13.28 11.57
N ASP A 58 8.76 14.07 11.51
CA ASP A 58 10.02 13.83 12.22
C ASP A 58 10.42 15.09 13.01
N PRO A 59 10.49 15.07 14.35
CA PRO A 59 10.27 13.94 15.25
C PRO A 59 8.80 13.54 15.43
N TYR A 60 8.57 12.34 16.00
CA TYR A 60 7.23 11.78 16.24
C TYR A 60 6.26 12.76 16.93
N PRO A 61 5.07 13.01 16.36
CA PRO A 61 4.20 14.09 16.80
C PRO A 61 3.42 13.74 18.07
N ARG A 62 3.09 14.76 18.85
CA ARG A 62 2.12 14.72 19.96
C ARG A 62 0.71 14.90 19.41
N LEU A 63 -0.27 14.52 20.23
CA LEU A 63 -1.70 14.72 19.91
C LEU A 63 -2.03 16.17 19.52
N SER A 64 -1.46 17.17 20.23
CA SER A 64 -1.68 18.58 19.93
C SER A 64 -1.07 19.03 18.59
N GLU A 65 0.06 18.44 18.20
CA GLU A 65 0.73 18.73 16.93
C GLU A 65 -0.07 18.14 15.77
N LEU A 66 -0.63 16.93 15.96
CA LEU A 66 -1.56 16.31 15.01
C LEU A 66 -2.85 17.13 14.84
N ALA A 67 -3.43 17.62 15.93
CA ALA A 67 -4.62 18.49 15.87
C ALA A 67 -4.36 19.79 15.11
N ALA A 68 -3.20 20.42 15.35
CA ALA A 68 -2.80 21.61 14.60
C ALA A 68 -2.59 21.30 13.11
N ALA A 69 -1.86 20.22 12.79
CA ALA A 69 -1.55 19.85 11.40
C ALA A 69 -2.78 19.44 10.58
N THR A 70 -3.78 18.83 11.22
CA THR A 70 -5.00 18.35 10.55
C THR A 70 -6.17 19.35 10.64
N SER A 71 -6.04 20.43 11.41
CA SER A 71 -7.12 21.38 11.72
C SER A 71 -8.37 20.72 12.34
N LEU A 72 -8.19 19.54 12.96
CA LEU A 72 -9.24 18.81 13.65
C LEU A 72 -9.25 19.13 15.14
N SER A 73 -10.41 18.94 15.78
CA SER A 73 -10.51 19.11 17.23
C SER A 73 -9.65 18.05 17.95
N ARG A 74 -9.08 18.42 19.10
CA ARG A 74 -8.27 17.49 19.90
C ARG A 74 -9.00 16.19 20.26
N PRO A 75 -10.28 16.20 20.70
CA PRO A 75 -11.03 14.96 20.94
C PRO A 75 -11.20 14.10 19.69
N THR A 76 -11.39 14.70 18.51
CA THR A 76 -11.50 13.97 17.24
C THR A 76 -10.19 13.24 16.90
N VAL A 77 -9.07 13.93 17.02
CA VAL A 77 -7.74 13.35 16.75
C VAL A 77 -7.39 12.26 17.76
N GLU A 78 -7.82 12.40 19.02
CA GLU A 78 -7.61 11.39 20.05
C GLU A 78 -8.36 10.09 19.71
N ALA A 79 -9.65 10.19 19.38
CA ALA A 79 -10.45 9.05 18.97
C ALA A 79 -9.89 8.36 17.70
N ILE A 80 -9.42 9.15 16.72
CA ILE A 80 -8.80 8.61 15.50
C ILE A 80 -7.45 7.94 15.82
N ALA A 81 -6.62 8.54 16.67
CA ALA A 81 -5.35 7.97 17.04
C ALA A 81 -5.51 6.66 17.83
N GLU A 82 -6.53 6.56 18.69
CA GLU A 82 -6.91 5.31 19.35
C GLU A 82 -7.34 4.27 18.32
N GLU A 83 -8.23 4.61 17.39
CA GLU A 83 -8.65 3.70 16.32
C GLU A 83 -7.46 3.19 15.46
N LEU A 84 -6.55 4.09 15.07
CA LEU A 84 -5.36 3.72 14.31
C LEU A 84 -4.37 2.87 15.14
N THR A 85 -4.35 3.07 16.46
CA THR A 85 -3.53 2.25 17.38
C THR A 85 -4.13 0.86 17.53
N ASP A 86 -5.44 0.76 17.71
CA ASP A 86 -6.18 -0.51 17.80
C ASP A 86 -6.05 -1.32 16.50
N ARG A 87 -6.05 -0.63 15.36
CA ARG A 87 -5.76 -1.22 14.05
C ARG A 87 -4.29 -1.54 13.83
N GLY A 88 -3.38 -1.17 14.74
CA GLY A 88 -1.94 -1.46 14.64
C GLY A 88 -1.17 -0.62 13.62
N LEU A 89 -1.78 0.42 13.04
CA LEU A 89 -1.18 1.31 12.02
C LEU A 89 -0.23 2.34 12.64
N ILE A 90 -0.49 2.73 13.88
CA ILE A 90 0.39 3.60 14.66
C ILE A 90 0.65 2.99 16.04
N VAL A 91 1.72 3.42 16.69
CA VAL A 91 2.01 3.09 18.10
C VAL A 91 2.45 4.31 18.86
N VAL A 92 2.31 4.24 20.19
CA VAL A 92 2.94 5.21 21.07
C VAL A 92 4.46 5.03 21.00
N ALA A 93 5.16 6.06 20.55
CA ALA A 93 6.60 6.07 20.48
C ALA A 93 7.20 6.01 21.91
N PRO A 94 8.39 5.38 22.07
CA PRO A 94 9.08 5.36 23.35
C PRO A 94 9.26 6.77 23.90
N ALA A 95 9.14 6.92 25.22
CA ALA A 95 9.38 8.21 25.87
C ALA A 95 10.83 8.63 25.59
N VAL A 96 11.01 9.75 24.89
CA VAL A 96 12.33 10.37 24.78
C VAL A 96 12.68 10.86 26.18
N SER A 97 13.53 10.12 26.89
CA SER A 97 14.02 10.52 28.21
C SER A 97 14.84 11.79 28.01
N ALA A 98 14.25 12.94 28.29
CA ALA A 98 15.01 14.18 28.42
C ALA A 98 15.93 14.01 29.63
N ARG A 99 17.19 13.64 29.40
CA ARG A 99 18.25 13.71 30.41
C ARG A 99 18.16 15.10 31.07
N GLY A 100 17.78 15.14 32.35
CA GLY A 100 17.94 16.32 33.20
C GLY A 100 16.79 17.33 33.27
N ARG A 101 15.66 17.18 32.56
CA ARG A 101 14.49 18.07 32.74
C ARG A 101 13.32 17.32 33.37
N ARG A 102 13.21 17.44 34.70
CA ARG A 102 11.99 17.08 35.44
C ARG A 102 10.90 18.11 35.09
N SER A 103 10.24 17.97 33.95
CA SER A 103 8.98 18.65 33.72
C SER A 103 7.93 18.05 34.65
N PRO A 104 7.22 18.84 35.49
CA PRO A 104 6.12 18.34 36.28
C PRO A 104 4.97 17.97 35.32
N GLY A 105 4.65 16.68 35.21
CA GLY A 105 3.54 16.18 34.41
C GLY A 105 3.84 14.85 33.71
N ARG A 106 2.79 14.06 33.40
CA ARG A 106 2.93 12.85 32.57
C ARG A 106 3.50 13.26 31.21
N PRO A 107 4.61 12.68 30.74
CA PRO A 107 5.18 13.01 29.44
C PRO A 107 4.11 12.88 28.34
N ALA A 108 4.03 13.87 27.44
CA ALA A 108 3.08 13.83 26.35
C ALA A 108 3.36 12.63 25.44
N ARG A 109 2.33 11.81 25.19
CA ARG A 109 2.40 10.68 24.25
C ARG A 109 2.81 11.20 22.87
N ARG A 110 3.77 10.51 22.25
CA ARG A 110 4.16 10.71 20.85
C ARG A 110 3.71 9.50 20.03
N PHE A 111 3.38 9.70 18.78
CA PHE A 111 2.87 8.64 17.90
C PHE A 111 3.83 8.38 16.75
N ARG A 112 4.01 7.10 16.40
CA ARG A 112 4.87 6.67 15.30
C ARG A 112 4.09 5.77 14.36
N PHE A 113 4.28 5.99 13.06
CA PHE A 113 3.75 5.10 12.02
C PHE A 113 4.43 3.73 12.04
N ARG A 114 3.65 2.66 11.87
CA ARG A 114 4.16 1.30 11.74
C ARG A 114 4.22 0.92 10.27
N SER A 115 5.33 1.23 9.62
CA SER A 115 5.54 0.88 8.21
C SER A 115 5.41 -0.63 7.95
N HIS A 116 5.83 -1.46 8.90
CA HIS A 116 5.72 -2.92 8.84
C HIS A 116 4.36 -3.46 9.33
N ALA A 117 3.33 -2.63 9.47
CA ALA A 117 1.99 -3.07 9.87
C ALA A 117 1.35 -3.99 8.80
N GLY A 118 1.77 -3.85 7.55
CA GLY A 118 1.45 -4.70 6.40
C GLY A 118 2.51 -4.54 5.31
N PHE A 119 2.32 -5.23 4.20
CA PHE A 119 3.21 -5.19 3.05
C PHE A 119 2.43 -5.05 1.75
N VAL A 120 3.09 -4.56 0.71
CA VAL A 120 2.53 -4.46 -0.65
C VAL A 120 3.47 -5.13 -1.64
N VAL A 121 2.91 -5.62 -2.74
CA VAL A 121 3.67 -6.27 -3.81
C VAL A 121 3.60 -5.44 -5.09
N GLY A 122 4.76 -5.08 -5.63
CA GLY A 122 4.90 -4.55 -6.99
C GLY A 122 5.53 -5.58 -7.90
N VAL A 123 4.96 -5.81 -9.08
CA VAL A 123 5.53 -6.69 -10.09
C VAL A 123 5.79 -5.89 -11.37
N ASP A 124 6.95 -6.07 -11.96
CA ASP A 124 7.31 -5.51 -13.25
C ASP A 124 7.50 -6.65 -14.27
N VAL A 125 6.59 -6.72 -15.24
CA VAL A 125 6.59 -7.73 -16.29
C VAL A 125 7.16 -7.14 -17.57
N ARG A 126 8.33 -7.63 -18.00
CA ARG A 126 8.98 -7.23 -19.26
C ARG A 126 9.13 -8.42 -20.20
N PRO A 127 9.38 -8.21 -21.51
CA PRO A 127 9.51 -9.30 -22.47
C PRO A 127 10.52 -10.37 -22.05
N ARG A 128 11.66 -9.95 -21.49
CA ARG A 128 12.79 -10.83 -21.12
C ARG A 128 13.04 -10.98 -19.62
N SER A 129 12.21 -10.38 -18.77
CA SER A 129 12.37 -10.48 -17.32
C SER A 129 11.06 -10.29 -16.58
N VAL A 130 10.96 -10.86 -15.39
CA VAL A 130 9.95 -10.52 -14.40
C VAL A 130 10.67 -10.13 -13.12
N THR A 131 10.22 -9.06 -12.47
CA THR A 131 10.71 -8.60 -11.17
C THR A 131 9.53 -8.54 -10.21
N ALA A 132 9.69 -9.03 -8.99
CA ALA A 132 8.74 -8.83 -7.90
C ALA A 132 9.45 -8.09 -6.75
N CYS A 133 8.79 -7.08 -6.20
CA CYS A 133 9.24 -6.30 -5.06
C CYS A 133 8.17 -6.42 -3.97
N LEU A 134 8.58 -6.89 -2.80
CA LEU A 134 7.80 -6.80 -1.58
C LEU A 134 8.29 -5.57 -0.82
N ALA A 135 7.40 -4.66 -0.49
CA ALA A 135 7.72 -3.43 0.22
C ALA A 135 6.84 -3.24 1.46
N ASP A 136 7.34 -2.51 2.45
CA ASP A 136 6.55 -2.09 3.60
C ASP A 136 5.57 -0.95 3.23
N LEU A 137 4.78 -0.46 4.19
CA LEU A 137 3.82 0.62 3.93
C LEU A 137 4.46 2.01 3.78
N ASP A 138 5.75 2.15 4.09
CA ASP A 138 6.54 3.30 3.64
C ASP A 138 7.03 3.15 2.19
N GLY A 139 6.77 1.98 1.60
CA GLY A 139 7.21 1.56 0.27
C GLY A 139 8.72 1.36 0.19
N GLU A 140 9.37 1.11 1.33
CA GLU A 140 10.75 0.64 1.35
C GLU A 140 10.80 -0.83 0.92
N PRO A 141 11.64 -1.20 -0.07
CA PRO A 141 11.79 -2.60 -0.47
C PRO A 141 12.33 -3.45 0.67
N VAL A 142 11.61 -4.52 0.99
CA VAL A 142 11.99 -5.54 1.98
C VAL A 142 12.65 -6.74 1.28
N ALA A 143 12.12 -7.13 0.11
CA ALA A 143 12.71 -8.15 -0.74
C ALA A 143 12.46 -7.84 -2.21
N VAL A 144 13.45 -8.12 -3.06
CA VAL A 144 13.34 -7.95 -4.52
C VAL A 144 13.88 -9.19 -5.20
N GLU A 145 13.01 -9.85 -5.95
CA GLU A 145 13.34 -11.06 -6.70
C GLU A 145 13.22 -10.80 -8.20
N ARG A 146 14.18 -11.30 -8.97
CA ARG A 146 14.21 -11.10 -10.43
C ARG A 146 14.53 -12.40 -11.15
N ARG A 147 13.80 -12.66 -12.23
CA ARG A 147 14.03 -13.81 -13.10
C ARG A 147 14.10 -13.39 -14.57
N ALA A 148 15.15 -13.84 -15.25
CA ALA A 148 15.20 -13.80 -16.70
C ALA A 148 14.20 -14.80 -17.30
N VAL A 149 13.46 -14.36 -18.31
CA VAL A 149 12.50 -15.20 -19.05
C VAL A 149 12.76 -15.09 -20.54
N ARG A 150 12.33 -16.10 -21.30
CA ARG A 150 12.41 -16.03 -22.75
C ARG A 150 11.39 -15.02 -23.28
N ALA A 151 11.74 -14.32 -24.37
CA ALA A 151 10.84 -13.35 -24.99
C ALA A 151 9.54 -14.01 -25.52
N ASP A 152 9.66 -15.25 -26.01
CA ASP A 152 8.56 -16.06 -26.53
C ASP A 152 7.73 -16.76 -25.43
N LEU A 153 8.02 -16.52 -24.15
CA LEU A 153 7.32 -17.14 -23.03
C LEU A 153 5.82 -16.79 -23.09
N THR A 154 4.98 -17.83 -23.06
CA THR A 154 3.53 -17.70 -23.11
C THR A 154 2.98 -17.00 -21.87
N GLY A 155 1.79 -16.42 -22.00
CA GLY A 155 1.12 -15.72 -20.92
C GLY A 155 0.95 -16.60 -19.68
N PRO A 156 0.40 -17.82 -19.78
CA PRO A 156 0.26 -18.72 -18.64
C PRO A 156 1.59 -19.08 -17.97
N ALA A 157 2.67 -19.26 -18.76
CA ALA A 157 3.99 -19.54 -18.21
C ALA A 157 4.61 -18.31 -17.53
N ARG A 158 4.34 -17.11 -18.05
CA ARG A 158 4.72 -15.83 -17.46
C ARG A 158 3.97 -15.56 -16.16
N ALA A 159 2.67 -15.85 -16.10
CA ALA A 159 1.87 -15.77 -14.87
C ALA A 159 2.44 -16.68 -13.77
N ARG A 160 2.80 -17.92 -14.11
CA ARG A 160 3.50 -18.81 -13.17
C ARG A 160 4.83 -18.24 -12.68
N ALA A 161 5.59 -17.58 -13.56
CA ALA A 161 6.84 -16.93 -13.16
C ALA A 161 6.58 -15.74 -12.20
N VAL A 162 5.54 -14.94 -12.44
CA VAL A 162 5.09 -13.87 -11.54
C VAL A 162 4.73 -14.45 -10.17
N THR A 163 3.80 -15.41 -10.11
CA THR A 163 3.35 -15.99 -8.84
C THR A 163 4.50 -16.66 -8.08
N SER A 164 5.41 -17.33 -8.78
CA SER A 164 6.60 -17.93 -8.17
C SER A 164 7.53 -16.88 -7.56
N LEU A 165 7.77 -15.76 -8.25
CA LEU A 165 8.65 -14.70 -7.76
C LEU A 165 8.05 -13.98 -6.55
N ILE A 166 6.75 -13.71 -6.56
CA ILE A 166 6.06 -13.11 -5.40
C ILE A 166 6.21 -14.03 -4.19
N ARG A 167 5.99 -15.35 -4.35
CA ARG A 167 6.20 -16.32 -3.28
C ARG A 167 7.65 -16.32 -2.79
N SER A 168 8.63 -16.35 -3.69
CA SER A 168 10.04 -16.29 -3.32
C SER A 168 10.40 -15.02 -2.54
N ALA A 169 9.85 -13.86 -2.92
CA ALA A 169 10.08 -12.60 -2.20
C ALA A 169 9.43 -12.59 -0.80
N MET A 170 8.24 -13.19 -0.65
CA MET A 170 7.60 -13.38 0.66
C MET A 170 8.39 -14.36 1.53
N ASP A 171 8.81 -15.49 0.97
CA ASP A 171 9.58 -16.51 1.68
C ASP A 171 10.93 -15.95 2.16
N SER A 172 11.63 -15.18 1.33
CA SER A 172 12.94 -14.59 1.69
C SER A 172 12.84 -13.48 2.74
N ALA A 173 11.69 -12.80 2.82
CA ALA A 173 11.39 -11.80 3.84
C ALA A 173 10.69 -12.37 5.09
N GLU A 174 10.41 -13.68 5.12
CA GLU A 174 9.61 -14.34 6.17
C GLU A 174 8.23 -13.67 6.40
N VAL A 175 7.59 -13.21 5.30
CA VAL A 175 6.29 -12.54 5.33
C VAL A 175 5.17 -13.51 5.00
N ASP A 176 4.22 -13.66 5.92
CA ASP A 176 2.98 -14.41 5.68
C ASP A 176 2.08 -13.69 4.66
N VAL A 177 1.45 -14.46 3.76
CA VAL A 177 0.56 -13.93 2.72
C VAL A 177 -0.58 -13.09 3.30
N SER A 178 -1.07 -13.40 4.51
CA SER A 178 -2.13 -12.64 5.18
C SER A 178 -1.71 -11.22 5.57
N ARG A 179 -0.41 -10.89 5.46
CA ARG A 179 0.13 -9.54 5.71
C ARG A 179 0.34 -8.75 4.43
N VAL A 180 0.10 -9.34 3.25
CA VAL A 180 0.10 -8.63 1.97
C VAL A 180 -1.25 -7.96 1.79
N TRP A 181 -1.24 -6.64 1.68
CA TRP A 181 -2.44 -5.81 1.67
C TRP A 181 -2.91 -5.48 0.27
N ALA A 182 -1.99 -5.47 -0.69
CA ALA A 182 -2.32 -5.26 -2.09
C ALA A 182 -1.17 -5.70 -2.99
N ALA A 183 -1.51 -6.00 -4.24
CA ALA A 183 -0.52 -6.21 -5.29
C ALA A 183 -0.84 -5.42 -6.56
N THR A 184 0.22 -5.00 -7.26
CA THR A 184 0.14 -4.31 -8.55
C THR A 184 1.05 -4.98 -9.55
N VAL A 185 0.53 -5.29 -10.73
CA VAL A 185 1.30 -5.80 -11.87
C VAL A 185 1.48 -4.72 -12.92
N GLY A 186 2.70 -4.22 -13.06
CA GLY A 186 3.16 -3.39 -14.17
C GLY A 186 3.41 -4.24 -15.41
N THR A 187 2.88 -3.81 -16.54
CA THR A 187 3.03 -4.54 -17.82
C THR A 187 3.07 -3.57 -19.00
N PRO A 188 3.79 -3.92 -20.09
CA PRO A 188 3.68 -3.20 -21.35
C PRO A 188 2.31 -3.41 -21.98
N GLY A 189 1.85 -2.38 -22.69
CA GLY A 189 0.62 -2.37 -23.46
C GLY A 189 -0.52 -1.65 -22.77
N LEU A 190 -1.74 -1.85 -23.30
CA LEU A 190 -2.93 -1.14 -22.85
C LEU A 190 -3.66 -1.94 -21.77
N VAL A 191 -3.91 -1.29 -20.64
CA VAL A 191 -4.74 -1.82 -19.54
C VAL A 191 -6.12 -1.16 -19.59
N ASP A 192 -7.16 -1.87 -19.15
CA ASP A 192 -8.48 -1.25 -19.04
C ASP A 192 -8.59 -0.21 -17.93
N ARG A 193 -9.61 0.65 -18.03
CA ARG A 193 -9.80 1.78 -17.10
C ARG A 193 -9.99 1.37 -15.64
N ASN A 194 -10.36 0.12 -15.39
CA ASN A 194 -10.63 -0.40 -14.05
C ASN A 194 -9.41 -1.16 -13.49
N ASN A 195 -8.29 -1.19 -14.21
CA ASN A 195 -7.06 -1.86 -13.79
C ASN A 195 -7.25 -3.35 -13.49
N THR A 196 -8.19 -3.99 -14.20
CA THR A 196 -8.53 -5.41 -14.02
C THR A 196 -7.97 -6.31 -15.11
N ARG A 197 -7.69 -5.76 -16.30
CA ARG A 197 -7.27 -6.58 -17.44
C ARG A 197 -6.37 -5.87 -18.43
N VAL A 198 -5.40 -6.60 -18.96
CA VAL A 198 -4.59 -6.20 -20.12
C VAL A 198 -5.39 -6.38 -21.41
N ARG A 199 -5.62 -5.29 -22.14
CA ARG A 199 -6.40 -5.24 -23.37
C ARG A 199 -5.55 -5.46 -24.61
N GLN A 200 -4.32 -4.98 -24.60
CA GLN A 200 -3.37 -5.16 -25.70
C GLN A 200 -1.96 -5.32 -25.15
N SER A 201 -1.17 -6.22 -25.74
CA SER A 201 0.26 -6.35 -25.44
C SER A 201 0.97 -7.00 -26.64
N ASP A 202 1.63 -6.18 -27.45
CA ASP A 202 2.26 -6.66 -28.69
C ASP A 202 3.57 -7.43 -28.42
N ASN A 203 4.20 -7.15 -27.29
CA ASN A 203 5.52 -7.68 -26.94
C ASN A 203 5.47 -8.91 -26.00
N LEU A 204 4.28 -9.30 -25.52
CA LEU A 204 4.09 -10.43 -24.61
C LEU A 204 3.11 -11.43 -25.20
N ARG A 205 3.65 -12.55 -25.69
CA ARG A 205 2.87 -13.63 -26.33
C ARG A 205 1.73 -14.11 -25.43
N THR A 206 0.50 -14.12 -25.94
CA THR A 206 -0.72 -14.65 -25.24
C THR A 206 -0.98 -14.02 -23.87
N TRP A 207 -0.46 -12.82 -23.59
CA TRP A 207 -0.58 -12.19 -22.26
C TRP A 207 -1.99 -11.64 -21.99
N THR A 208 -2.66 -11.13 -23.03
CA THR A 208 -4.05 -10.61 -22.96
C THR A 208 -5.11 -11.69 -22.72
N GLU A 209 -4.74 -12.95 -22.89
CA GLU A 209 -5.56 -14.14 -22.63
C GLU A 209 -5.49 -14.58 -21.16
N VAL A 210 -4.59 -14.01 -20.36
CA VAL A 210 -4.38 -14.38 -18.96
C VAL A 210 -5.12 -13.42 -18.05
N ASP A 211 -5.92 -13.99 -17.14
CA ASP A 211 -6.46 -13.27 -16.00
C ASP A 211 -5.44 -13.22 -14.86
N ILE A 212 -4.41 -12.37 -15.01
CA ILE A 212 -3.36 -12.24 -14.00
C ILE A 212 -3.89 -11.69 -12.68
N VAL A 213 -4.90 -10.81 -12.74
CA VAL A 213 -5.53 -10.21 -11.56
C VAL A 213 -6.27 -11.28 -10.76
N GLY A 214 -7.14 -12.07 -11.41
CA GLY A 214 -7.84 -13.18 -10.76
C GLY A 214 -6.88 -14.21 -10.18
N ILE A 215 -5.86 -14.62 -10.96
CA ILE A 215 -4.83 -15.56 -10.49
C ILE A 215 -4.17 -15.04 -9.20
N LEU A 216 -3.75 -13.77 -9.16
CA LEU A 216 -3.07 -13.24 -7.98
C LEU A 216 -4.02 -12.98 -6.82
N ARG A 217 -5.28 -12.59 -7.05
CA ARG A 217 -6.29 -12.48 -5.98
C ARG A 217 -6.50 -13.81 -5.27
N ASP A 218 -6.62 -14.90 -6.03
CA ASP A 218 -6.76 -16.24 -5.45
C ASP A 218 -5.54 -16.67 -4.63
N HIS A 219 -4.34 -16.24 -5.04
CA HIS A 219 -3.09 -16.58 -4.36
C HIS A 219 -2.78 -15.70 -3.14
N LEU A 220 -3.17 -14.43 -3.18
CA LEU A 220 -2.79 -13.42 -2.17
C LEU A 220 -3.93 -13.09 -1.20
N GLY A 221 -5.19 -13.31 -1.58
CA GLY A 221 -6.35 -12.97 -0.75
C GLY A 221 -6.53 -11.48 -0.51
N CYS A 222 -5.93 -10.63 -1.34
CA CYS A 222 -5.96 -9.17 -1.22
C CYS A 222 -6.36 -8.50 -2.55
N PRO A 223 -6.69 -7.20 -2.56
CA PRO A 223 -6.85 -6.45 -3.79
C PRO A 223 -5.64 -6.57 -4.70
N VAL A 224 -5.90 -6.83 -5.98
CA VAL A 224 -4.88 -6.85 -7.03
C VAL A 224 -5.34 -6.01 -8.21
N ALA A 225 -4.40 -5.28 -8.78
CA ALA A 225 -4.58 -4.49 -9.98
C ALA A 225 -3.44 -4.73 -10.97
N VAL A 226 -3.71 -4.41 -12.24
CA VAL A 226 -2.72 -4.34 -13.31
C VAL A 226 -2.66 -2.89 -13.82
N GLU A 227 -1.49 -2.43 -14.23
CA GLU A 227 -1.29 -1.07 -14.75
C GLU A 227 -0.20 -1.08 -15.81
N ASN A 228 -0.23 -0.08 -16.70
CA ASN A 228 0.81 0.17 -17.66
C ASN A 228 2.14 0.51 -16.95
N ASP A 229 3.23 -0.09 -17.41
CA ASP A 229 4.57 0.09 -16.85
C ASP A 229 5.08 1.54 -16.92
N ALA A 230 4.76 2.30 -17.98
CA ALA A 230 5.12 3.71 -18.08
C ALA A 230 4.34 4.59 -17.09
N ASN A 231 3.05 4.30 -16.86
CA ASN A 231 2.26 5.00 -15.84
C ASN A 231 2.84 4.77 -14.43
N LEU A 232 3.21 3.53 -14.10
CA LEU A 232 3.83 3.21 -12.82
C LEU A 232 5.22 3.82 -12.67
N ALA A 233 6.00 3.90 -13.75
CA ALA A 233 7.28 4.59 -13.74
C ALA A 233 7.10 6.08 -13.43
N ALA A 234 6.15 6.75 -14.10
CA ALA A 234 5.84 8.16 -13.82
C ALA A 234 5.37 8.37 -12.37
N LEU A 235 4.51 7.48 -11.84
CA LEU A 235 4.07 7.53 -10.45
C LEU A 235 5.26 7.35 -9.48
N GLY A 236 6.17 6.43 -9.79
CA GLY A 236 7.39 6.20 -9.02
C GLY A 236 8.32 7.42 -8.99
N GLU A 237 8.53 8.06 -10.14
CA GLU A 237 9.32 9.30 -10.26
C GLU A 237 8.67 10.47 -9.51
N GLN A 238 7.35 10.62 -9.60
CA GLN A 238 6.62 11.64 -8.85
C GLN A 238 6.73 11.42 -7.33
N TRP A 239 6.82 10.17 -6.88
CA TRP A 239 6.85 9.83 -5.46
C TRP A 239 8.25 9.91 -4.83
N ARG A 240 9.27 9.32 -5.48
CA ARG A 240 10.65 9.21 -4.95
C ARG A 240 11.73 9.71 -5.90
N GLY A 241 11.37 10.06 -7.12
CA GLY A 241 12.29 10.59 -8.11
C GLY A 241 12.47 12.10 -7.98
N VAL A 242 13.08 12.68 -9.02
CA VAL A 242 13.29 14.13 -9.15
C VAL A 242 12.18 14.82 -9.95
N GLY A 243 11.20 14.05 -10.43
CA GLY A 243 10.18 14.47 -11.39
C GLY A 243 10.57 14.14 -12.82
#